data_AF-A0A930UQQ8-F1
#
_entry.id   AF-A0A930UQQ8-F1
#
_cell.length_a   1.000
_cell.length_b   1.000
_cell.length_c   1.000
_cell.angle_alpha   90.00
_cell.angle_beta   90.00
_cell.angle_gamma   90.00
#
_symmetry.space_group_name_H-M   'P 1'
#
loop_
_entity.id
_entity.type
_entity.pdbx_description
1 polymer ?
#
loop_
_entity_poly.entity_id
_entity_poly.type
_entity_poly.pdbx_seq_one_letter_code
_entity_poly.pdbx_strand_id
1 'polypeptide(L)'
;MNERTAENIRSGYSTRIYNSRGVHSIDPTGQPERELAEKYQAQAKALEENGFINFATELKKMANRYENEAERIIEEYSKGDE
;
A
#
# COMPACT_ATOMS: atom_id res chain seq x y z
N MET A 1 -23.14 -18.63 -3.18
CA MET A 1 -22.26 -17.72 -2.43
C MET A 1 -22.74 -16.30 -2.72
N ASN A 2 -23.16 -15.55 -1.70
CA ASN A 2 -23.79 -14.25 -1.87
C ASN A 2 -22.71 -13.15 -1.96
N GLU A 3 -22.93 -12.14 -2.81
CA GLU A 3 -21.99 -11.04 -3.06
C GLU A 3 -21.60 -10.28 -1.76
N ARG A 4 -22.55 -10.14 -0.83
CA ARG A 4 -22.33 -9.55 0.51
C ARG A 4 -21.31 -10.30 1.37
N THR A 5 -21.17 -11.62 1.18
CA THR A 5 -20.18 -12.43 1.91
C THR A 5 -18.79 -12.24 1.30
N ALA A 6 -18.69 -12.09 -0.02
CA ALA A 6 -17.44 -11.83 -0.71
C ALA A 6 -16.85 -10.45 -0.38
N GLU A 7 -17.71 -9.44 -0.21
CA GLU A 7 -17.30 -8.10 0.26
C GLU A 7 -16.71 -8.12 1.67
N ASN A 8 -17.34 -8.83 2.60
CA ASN A 8 -16.85 -8.94 3.97
C ASN A 8 -15.49 -9.65 4.04
N ILE A 9 -15.28 -10.68 3.23
CA ILE A 9 -13.98 -11.38 3.15
C ILE A 9 -12.90 -10.45 2.59
N ARG A 10 -13.21 -9.65 1.57
CA ARG A 10 -12.26 -8.65 1.02
C ARG A 10 -11.90 -7.58 2.04
N SER A 11 -12.89 -7.04 2.75
CA SER A 11 -12.67 -6.06 3.81
C SER A 11 -11.78 -6.63 4.92
N GLY A 12 -12.11 -7.82 5.43
CA GLY A 12 -11.32 -8.49 6.47
C GLY A 12 -9.89 -8.81 6.05
N TYR A 13 -9.66 -9.15 4.78
CA TYR A 13 -8.32 -9.36 4.23
C TYR A 13 -7.49 -8.06 4.21
N SER A 14 -8.08 -6.97 3.73
CA SER A 14 -7.43 -5.65 3.74
C SER A 14 -7.10 -5.19 5.16
N THR A 15 -8.04 -5.33 6.10
CA THR A 15 -7.80 -4.98 7.50
C THR A 15 -6.72 -5.84 8.14
N ARG A 16 -6.62 -7.13 7.79
CA ARG A 16 -5.54 -8.00 8.28
C ARG A 16 -4.18 -7.59 7.72
N ILE A 17 -4.08 -7.20 6.45
CA ILE A 17 -2.83 -6.68 5.88
C ILE A 17 -2.39 -5.40 6.59
N TYR A 18 -3.33 -4.47 6.83
CA TYR A 18 -3.05 -3.25 7.59
C TYR A 18 -2.55 -3.55 9.01
N ASN A 19 -3.24 -4.44 9.74
CA ASN A 19 -2.84 -4.80 11.11
C ASN A 19 -1.56 -5.65 11.17
N SER A 20 -1.23 -6.38 10.11
CA SER A 20 0.01 -7.16 10.04
C SER A 20 1.26 -6.30 9.96
N ARG A 21 1.13 -5.00 9.66
CA ARG A 21 2.27 -4.06 9.60
C ARG A 21 2.84 -3.75 11.00
N GLY A 22 2.09 -4.01 12.08
CA GLY A 22 2.52 -3.78 13.46
C GLY A 22 2.70 -2.30 13.81
N VAL A 23 3.38 -2.01 14.92
CA VAL A 23 3.83 -0.64 15.24
C VAL A 23 5.01 -0.31 14.33
N HIS A 24 4.83 0.68 13.45
CA HIS A 24 5.86 1.13 12.53
C HIS A 24 6.29 2.54 12.92
N SER A 25 7.59 2.73 13.20
CA SER A 25 8.16 4.08 13.32
C SER A 25 8.14 4.72 11.94
N ILE A 26 7.45 5.86 11.84
CA ILE A 26 7.49 6.72 10.65
C ILE A 26 8.91 7.25 10.55
N ASP A 27 9.63 6.84 9.52
CA ASP A 27 10.95 7.40 9.24
C ASP A 27 10.76 8.76 8.57
N PRO A 28 11.37 9.85 9.08
CA PRO A 28 11.21 11.20 8.53
C PRO A 28 11.69 11.33 7.08
N THR A 29 12.49 10.38 6.58
CA THR A 29 12.96 10.36 5.19
C THR A 29 11.94 9.75 4.22
N GLY A 30 10.86 9.12 4.72
CA GLY A 30 9.85 8.43 3.90
C GLY A 30 10.38 7.23 3.10
N GLN A 31 11.63 6.78 3.35
CA GLN A 31 12.22 5.63 2.69
C GLN A 31 11.41 4.33 2.83
N PRO A 32 10.93 3.92 4.03
CA PRO A 32 10.23 2.65 4.17
C PRO A 32 8.89 2.63 3.42
N GLU A 33 8.22 3.77 3.28
CA GLU A 33 7.02 3.93 2.46
C GLU A 33 7.33 3.81 0.96
N ARG A 34 8.45 4.37 0.48
CA ARG A 34 8.89 4.22 -0.92
C ARG A 34 9.27 2.77 -1.24
N GLU A 35 9.99 2.09 -0.35
CA GLU A 35 10.32 0.67 -0.51
C GLU A 35 9.05 -0.20 -0.58
N LEU A 36 8.02 0.13 0.21
CA LEU A 36 6.73 -0.54 0.14
C LEU A 36 6.04 -0.28 -1.21
N ALA A 37 6.05 0.96 -1.69
CA ALA A 37 5.46 1.33 -2.97
C ALA A 37 6.12 0.56 -4.13
N GLU A 38 7.45 0.50 -4.16
CA GLU A 38 8.22 -0.26 -5.16
C GLU A 38 7.90 -1.76 -5.11
N LYS A 39 7.82 -2.32 -3.90
CA LYS A 39 7.46 -3.74 -3.72
C LYS A 39 6.08 -4.05 -4.30
N TYR A 40 5.08 -3.21 -4.03
CA TYR A 40 3.73 -3.41 -4.54
C TYR A 40 3.63 -3.17 -6.05
N GLN A 41 4.41 -2.23 -6.60
CA GLN A 41 4.54 -2.08 -8.05
C GLN A 41 5.13 -3.33 -8.72
N ALA A 42 6.21 -3.88 -8.16
CA ALA A 42 6.83 -5.10 -8.69
C ALA A 42 5.86 -6.28 -8.66
N GLN A 43 5.10 -6.43 -7.56
CA GLN A 43 4.06 -7.45 -7.44
C GLN A 43 2.89 -7.23 -8.42
N ALA A 44 2.48 -5.98 -8.62
CA ALA A 44 1.45 -5.66 -9.60
C ALA A 44 1.87 -6.05 -11.01
N LYS A 45 3.11 -5.75 -11.39
CA LYS A 45 3.67 -6.12 -12.70
C LYS A 45 3.69 -7.64 -12.90
N ALA A 46 4.16 -8.38 -11.90
CA ALA A 46 4.16 -9.83 -11.95
C ALA A 46 2.73 -10.40 -12.10
N LEU A 47 1.74 -9.82 -11.42
CA LEU A 47 0.34 -10.25 -11.55
C LEU A 47 -0.27 -9.89 -12.90
N GLU A 48 0.10 -8.75 -13.48
CA GLU A 48 -0.27 -8.35 -14.84
C GLU A 48 0.28 -9.33 -15.88
N GLU A 49 1.56 -9.73 -15.76
CA GLU A 49 2.20 -10.72 -16.63
C GLU A 49 1.54 -12.11 -16.52
N ASN A 50 0.95 -12.42 -15.35
CA ASN A 50 0.18 -13.65 -15.12
C ASN A 50 -1.32 -13.51 -15.49
N GLY A 51 -1.76 -12.37 -16.05
CA GLY A 51 -3.14 -12.14 -16.49
C GLY A 51 -4.13 -11.74 -15.39
N PHE A 52 -3.66 -11.49 -14.17
CA PHE A 52 -4.49 -11.07 -13.04
C PHE A 52 -4.68 -9.54 -13.00
N ILE A 53 -5.25 -8.97 -14.06
CA ILE A 53 -5.36 -7.51 -14.26
C ILE A 53 -6.08 -6.79 -13.11
N ASN A 54 -7.15 -7.37 -12.57
CA ASN A 54 -7.90 -6.78 -11.45
C ASN A 54 -7.07 -6.72 -10.16
N PHE A 55 -6.26 -7.75 -9.89
CA PHE A 55 -5.39 -7.78 -8.71
C PHE A 55 -4.19 -6.84 -8.88
N ALA A 56 -3.61 -6.78 -10.08
CA ALA A 56 -2.56 -5.83 -10.40
C ALA A 56 -3.03 -4.37 -10.23
N THR A 57 -4.26 -4.07 -10.63
CA THR A 57 -4.87 -2.73 -10.48
C THR A 57 -4.98 -2.34 -9.00
N GLU A 58 -5.41 -3.25 -8.13
CA GLU A 58 -5.49 -2.97 -6.68
C GLU A 58 -4.11 -2.79 -6.05
N LEU A 59 -3.11 -3.58 -6.47
CA LEU A 59 -1.73 -3.39 -6.02
C LEU A 59 -1.12 -2.07 -6.47
N LYS A 60 -1.42 -1.60 -7.69
CA LYS A 60 -1.02 -0.27 -8.16
C LYS A 60 -1.62 0.85 -7.33
N LYS A 61 -2.90 0.73 -6.94
CA LYS A 61 -3.52 1.70 -6.01
C LYS A 61 -2.83 1.72 -4.65
N MET A 62 -2.44 0.55 -4.13
CA MET A 62 -1.70 0.46 -2.87
C MET A 62 -0.30 1.07 -3.00
N ALA A 63 0.40 0.81 -4.09
CA ALA A 63 1.70 1.43 -4.36
C ALA A 63 1.60 2.96 -4.38
N ASN A 64 0.65 3.52 -5.13
CA ASN A 64 0.42 4.96 -5.18
C ASN A 64 0.06 5.56 -3.82
N ARG A 65 -0.67 4.82 -2.98
CA ARG A 65 -1.00 5.28 -1.63
C ARG A 65 0.26 5.40 -0.76
N TYR A 66 1.15 4.41 -0.83
CA TYR A 66 2.41 4.47 -0.08
C TYR A 66 3.37 5.53 -0.61
N GLU A 67 3.38 5.77 -1.92
CA GLU A 67 4.13 6.87 -2.52
C GLU A 67 3.64 8.24 -2.02
N ASN A 68 2.32 8.46 -2.03
CA ASN A 68 1.73 9.68 -1.48
C ASN A 68 1.96 9.81 0.04
N GLU A 69 1.94 8.71 0.80
CA GLU A 69 2.27 8.71 2.23
C GLU A 69 3.74 9.09 2.44
N ALA A 70 4.67 8.58 1.62
CA ALA A 70 6.08 8.97 1.67
C ALA A 70 6.28 10.46 1.40
N GLU A 71 5.66 10.99 0.34
CA GLU A 71 5.73 12.42 0.02
C GLU A 71 5.20 13.29 1.15
N ARG A 72 4.05 12.90 1.73
CA ARG A 72 3.46 13.63 2.84
C ARG A 72 4.32 13.60 4.09
N ILE A 73 4.97 12.48 4.40
CA ILE A 73 5.93 12.37 5.52
C ILE A 73 7.11 13.32 5.27
N ILE A 74 7.69 13.30 4.06
CA ILE A 74 8.80 14.18 3.70
C ILE A 74 8.39 15.66 3.83
N GLU A 75 7.20 16.03 3.35
CA GLU A 75 6.68 17.40 3.48
C GLU A 75 6.41 17.80 4.94
N GLU A 76 5.80 16.93 5.75
CA GLU A 76 5.50 17.19 7.15
C GLU A 76 6.77 17.36 7.98
N TYR A 77 7.80 16.53 7.74
CA TYR A 77 9.08 16.65 8.44
C TYR A 77 9.96 17.78 7.90
N SER A 78 9.92 18.09 6.60
CA SER A 78 10.63 19.24 6.04
C SER A 78 10.09 20.59 6.53
N LYS A 79 8.84 20.66 7.00
CA LYS A 79 8.23 21.85 7.59
C LYS A 79 8.38 21.94 9.12
N GLY A 80 8.85 20.87 9.77
CA GLY A 80 9.07 20.82 11.22
C GLY A 80 10.41 21.41 11.67
N ASP A 81 11.29 21.77 10.73
CA ASP A 81 12.61 22.36 10.96
C ASP A 81 12.65 23.91 10.82
N GLU A 82 11.49 24.59 10.73
CA GLU A 82 11.33 26.06 10.84
C GLU A 82 10.81 26.48 12.22
#